data_AF-A0A9Q1H308-F1
#
_entry.id   AF-A0A9Q1H308-F1
#
_cell.length_a   1.000
_cell.length_b   1.000
_cell.length_c   1.000
_cell.angle_alpha   90.00
_cell.angle_beta   90.00
_cell.angle_gamma   90.00
#
_symmetry.space_group_name_H-M   'P 1'
#
loop_
_entity.id
_entity.type
_entity.pdbx_description
1 polymer ?
#
loop_
_entity_poly.entity_id
_entity_poly.type
_entity_poly.pdbx_seq_one_letter_code
_entity_poly.pdbx_strand_id
1 'polypeptide(L)'
;MDITNLHVPHTDYCPNIYGYIKSKWQELWDSFPENKLYQVKLTVGTVGNAAPRKRRDDLVLIRAHIGHTYQTHAYLLHGDERPYCIPCDCAVTVSHILFDCYEYSHIRQKYYTVPNLKTLFEHTDPSLILDFLKESNHYMKF
;
A
#
# COMPACT_ATOMS: atom_id res chain seq x y z
N MET A 1 -16.59 -50.93 -1.85
CA MET A 1 -15.75 -49.72 -1.87
C MET A 1 -14.63 -49.97 -0.89
N ASP A 2 -13.45 -50.31 -1.39
CA ASP A 2 -12.29 -50.58 -0.54
C ASP A 2 -11.84 -49.28 0.10
N ILE A 3 -11.91 -49.23 1.44
CA ILE A 3 -11.33 -48.15 2.22
C ILE A 3 -9.82 -48.38 2.21
N THR A 4 -9.12 -47.77 1.28
CA THR A 4 -7.66 -47.73 1.30
C THR A 4 -7.24 -47.02 2.57
N ASN A 5 -6.56 -47.72 3.48
CA ASN A 5 -5.92 -47.18 4.69
C ASN A 5 -4.70 -46.33 4.29
N LEU A 6 -4.92 -45.29 3.50
CA LEU A 6 -3.89 -44.35 3.11
C LEU A 6 -3.66 -43.41 4.30
N HIS A 7 -2.48 -43.52 4.92
CA HIS A 7 -2.07 -42.60 5.98
C HIS A 7 -1.80 -41.22 5.36
N VAL A 8 -2.81 -40.35 5.35
CA VAL A 8 -2.69 -38.98 4.87
C VAL A 8 -1.70 -38.23 5.78
N PRO A 9 -0.59 -37.69 5.25
CA PRO A 9 0.31 -36.86 6.03
C PRO A 9 -0.42 -35.69 6.66
N HIS A 10 -0.17 -35.40 7.94
CA HIS A 10 -0.77 -34.25 8.62
C HIS A 10 -0.47 -32.92 7.89
N THR A 11 0.62 -32.86 7.12
CA THR A 11 1.03 -31.73 6.29
C THR A 11 0.02 -31.37 5.22
N ASP A 12 -0.80 -32.31 4.75
CA ASP A 12 -1.80 -32.08 3.71
C ASP A 12 -2.96 -31.21 4.22
N TYR A 13 -3.17 -31.18 5.54
CA TYR A 13 -4.14 -30.29 6.17
C TYR A 13 -3.60 -28.88 6.36
N CYS A 14 -2.27 -28.69 6.41
CA CYS A 14 -1.66 -27.39 6.68
C CYS A 14 -2.13 -26.30 5.71
N PRO A 15 -2.16 -26.49 4.37
CA PRO A 15 -2.65 -25.45 3.45
C PRO A 15 -4.09 -25.02 3.72
N ASN A 16 -4.97 -25.96 4.06
CA ASN A 16 -6.37 -25.67 4.38
C ASN A 16 -6.49 -24.89 5.70
N ILE A 17 -5.71 -25.28 6.71
CA ILE A 17 -5.65 -24.57 8.00
C ILE A 17 -5.13 -23.14 7.79
N TYR A 18 -4.04 -22.96 7.03
CA TYR A 18 -3.52 -21.63 6.70
C TYR A 18 -4.52 -20.80 5.90
N GLY A 19 -5.23 -21.41 4.95
CA GLY A 19 -6.30 -20.76 4.19
C GLY A 19 -7.43 -20.25 5.09
N TYR A 20 -7.89 -21.08 6.03
CA TYR A 20 -8.92 -20.71 7.00
C TYR A 20 -8.46 -19.61 7.96
N ILE A 21 -7.24 -19.71 8.50
CA ILE A 21 -6.68 -18.65 9.36
C ILE A 21 -6.60 -17.34 8.57
N LYS A 22 -6.09 -17.37 7.34
CA LYS A 22 -5.99 -16.19 6.48
C LYS A 22 -7.36 -15.58 6.20
N SER A 23 -8.39 -16.40 5.96
CA SER A 23 -9.75 -15.88 5.74
C SER A 23 -10.31 -15.22 7.00
N LYS A 24 -10.06 -15.78 8.19
CA LYS A 24 -10.45 -15.12 9.46
C LYS A 24 -9.73 -13.81 9.70
N TRP A 25 -8.45 -13.72 9.35
CA TRP A 25 -7.73 -12.45 9.36
C TRP A 25 -8.31 -11.44 8.37
N GLN A 26 -8.70 -11.89 7.18
CA GLN A 26 -9.34 -11.02 6.19
C GLN A 26 -10.71 -10.52 6.67
N GLU A 27 -11.56 -11.39 7.22
CA GLU A 27 -12.85 -11.00 7.81
C GLU A 27 -12.69 -9.94 8.90
N LEU A 28 -11.70 -10.12 9.78
CA LEU A 28 -11.37 -9.11 10.80
C LEU A 28 -10.88 -7.81 10.17
N TRP A 29 -10.01 -7.88 9.17
CA TRP A 29 -9.50 -6.70 8.47
C TRP A 29 -10.61 -5.89 7.80
N ASP A 30 -11.54 -6.57 7.12
CA ASP A 30 -12.69 -5.97 6.45
C ASP A 30 -13.68 -5.32 7.42
N SER A 31 -13.66 -5.72 8.70
CA SER A 31 -14.49 -5.11 9.75
C SER A 31 -14.01 -3.71 10.21
N PHE A 32 -12.82 -3.27 9.75
CA PHE A 32 -12.25 -1.95 10.06
C PHE A 32 -12.06 -1.07 8.82
N PRO A 33 -13.13 -0.72 8.09
CA PRO A 33 -13.03 0.05 6.84
C PRO A 33 -12.47 1.48 7.05
N GLU A 34 -12.63 2.03 8.25
CA GLU A 34 -12.11 3.35 8.64
C GLU A 34 -10.59 3.36 8.90
N ASN A 35 -9.93 2.19 8.87
CA ASN A 35 -8.49 2.13 9.03
C ASN A 35 -7.81 2.77 7.81
N LYS A 36 -6.95 3.75 8.04
CA LYS A 36 -6.18 4.46 6.99
C LYS A 36 -5.45 3.50 6.04
N LEU A 37 -4.96 2.37 6.57
CA LEU A 37 -4.24 1.37 5.79
C LEU A 37 -5.17 0.51 4.92
N TYR A 38 -6.46 0.39 5.27
CA TYR A 38 -7.44 -0.42 4.54
C TYR A 38 -7.62 0.07 3.09
N GLN A 39 -7.62 1.38 2.89
CA GLN A 39 -7.74 2.00 1.56
C GLN A 39 -6.56 1.65 0.61
N VAL A 40 -5.40 1.29 1.18
CA VAL A 40 -4.20 0.94 0.42
C VAL A 40 -4.00 -0.58 0.35
N LYS A 41 -4.34 -1.30 1.43
CA LYS A 41 -4.18 -2.74 1.56
C LYS A 41 -5.51 -3.39 1.88
N LEU A 42 -6.22 -3.83 0.85
CA LEU A 42 -7.50 -4.53 1.01
C LEU A 42 -7.32 -6.02 1.29
N THR A 43 -6.19 -6.63 0.92
CA THR A 43 -5.95 -8.07 1.13
C THR A 43 -4.84 -8.33 2.16
N VAL A 44 -5.12 -9.16 3.16
CA VAL A 44 -4.14 -9.60 4.15
C VAL A 44 -3.15 -10.57 3.50
N GLY A 45 -1.85 -10.24 3.55
CA GLY A 45 -0.79 -11.03 2.93
C GLY A 45 0.41 -10.18 2.52
N THR A 46 1.38 -10.83 1.88
CA THR A 46 2.54 -10.16 1.29
C THR A 46 2.14 -9.47 -0.02
N VAL A 47 2.47 -8.19 -0.15
CA VAL A 47 2.45 -7.50 -1.45
C VAL A 47 3.60 -8.08 -2.28
N GLY A 48 3.31 -8.39 -3.55
CA GLY A 48 4.05 -9.30 -4.41
C GLY A 48 5.58 -9.17 -4.43
N ASN A 49 6.22 -10.29 -4.79
CA ASN A 49 7.66 -10.51 -4.86
C ASN A 49 8.43 -9.28 -5.39
N ALA A 50 9.28 -8.72 -4.53
CA ALA A 50 10.19 -7.65 -4.91
C ALA A 50 11.23 -8.20 -5.89
N ALA A 51 11.16 -7.78 -7.15
CA ALA A 51 12.34 -7.78 -8.00
C ALA A 51 13.51 -7.10 -7.25
N PRO A 52 14.77 -7.52 -7.46
CA PRO A 52 15.89 -6.90 -6.78
C PRO A 52 15.95 -5.41 -7.12
N ARG A 53 15.67 -4.57 -6.11
CA ARG A 53 15.73 -3.10 -6.18
C ARG A 53 16.73 -2.57 -5.17
N LYS A 54 17.05 -1.28 -5.29
CA LYS A 54 17.84 -0.60 -4.26
C LYS A 54 17.03 -0.58 -2.96
N ARG A 55 17.69 -0.85 -1.82
CA ARG A 55 17.07 -0.79 -0.49
C ARG A 55 16.26 0.49 -0.25
N ARG A 56 16.74 1.64 -0.75
CA ARG A 56 16.03 2.93 -0.61
C ARG A 56 14.68 2.93 -1.32
N ASP A 57 14.59 2.33 -2.50
CA ASP A 57 13.36 2.26 -3.29
C ASP A 57 12.31 1.41 -2.57
N ASP A 58 12.71 0.28 -1.99
CA ASP A 58 11.81 -0.55 -1.19
C ASP A 58 11.30 0.19 0.05
N LEU A 59 12.16 0.96 0.72
CA LEU A 59 11.74 1.79 1.85
C LEU A 59 10.73 2.85 1.43
N VAL A 60 10.96 3.53 0.31
CA VAL A 60 10.03 4.55 -0.22
C VAL A 60 8.69 3.92 -0.56
N LEU A 61 8.67 2.76 -1.23
CA LEU A 61 7.44 2.05 -1.58
C LEU A 61 6.68 1.57 -0.36
N ILE A 62 7.36 0.98 0.63
CA ILE A 62 6.73 0.54 1.89
C ILE A 62 6.10 1.72 2.60
N ARG A 63 6.83 2.84 2.71
CA ARG A 63 6.35 4.07 3.36
C ARG A 63 5.18 4.68 2.61
N ALA A 64 5.22 4.72 1.28
CA ALA A 64 4.10 5.11 0.43
C ALA A 64 2.88 4.21 0.68
N HIS A 65 3.09 2.90 0.77
CA HIS A 65 2.04 1.91 0.98
C HIS A 65 1.38 2.02 2.37
N ILE A 66 2.15 2.33 3.42
CA ILE A 66 1.57 2.55 4.76
C ILE A 66 1.06 3.99 4.98
N GLY A 67 1.20 4.85 3.98
CA GLY A 67 0.79 6.25 4.06
C GLY A 67 1.68 7.11 4.97
N HIS A 68 2.95 6.76 5.11
CA HIS A 68 3.91 7.44 5.98
C HIS A 68 4.95 8.22 5.16
N THR A 69 5.11 9.51 5.45
CA THR A 69 6.16 10.36 4.88
C THR A 69 6.41 11.49 5.88
N TYR A 70 7.64 12.01 5.92
CA TYR A 70 8.00 13.09 6.82
C TYR A 70 7.00 14.24 6.74
N GLN A 71 6.63 14.68 5.54
CA GLN A 71 5.71 15.79 5.34
C GLN A 71 4.34 15.59 5.99
N THR A 72 3.83 14.36 6.02
CA THR A 72 2.47 14.07 6.53
C THR A 72 2.45 13.65 8.00
N HIS A 73 3.61 13.48 8.64
CA HIS A 73 3.70 12.97 10.01
C HIS A 73 4.57 13.84 10.93
N ALA A 74 5.45 14.68 10.41
CA ALA A 74 6.30 15.56 11.22
C ALA A 74 5.49 16.45 12.17
N TYR A 75 4.33 16.94 11.74
CA TYR A 75 3.45 17.77 12.58
C TYR A 75 3.00 17.05 13.87
N LEU A 76 2.84 15.72 13.84
CA LEU A 76 2.48 14.94 15.03
C LEU A 76 3.62 14.88 16.05
N LEU A 77 4.87 14.90 15.56
CA LEU A 77 6.06 14.85 16.41
C LEU A 77 6.39 16.22 17.01
N HIS A 78 6.15 17.29 16.26
CA HIS A 78 6.45 18.65 16.67
C HIS A 78 5.28 19.36 17.37
N GLY A 79 4.06 18.82 17.26
CA GLY A 79 2.85 19.48 17.74
C GLY A 79 2.43 20.65 16.85
N ASP A 80 2.92 20.70 15.61
CA ASP A 80 2.58 21.71 14.62
C ASP A 80 1.20 21.48 14.01
N GLU A 81 0.71 22.46 13.27
CA GLU A 81 -0.50 22.30 12.47
C GLU A 81 -0.32 21.26 11.36
N ARG A 82 -1.41 20.56 11.05
CA ARG A 82 -1.41 19.55 9.98
C ARG A 82 -1.09 20.24 8.64
N PRO A 83 -0.19 19.68 7.82
CA PRO A 83 0.10 20.22 6.49
C PRO A 83 -1.15 20.31 5.63
N TYR A 84 -1.29 21.43 4.93
CA TYR A 84 -2.46 21.75 4.12
C TYR A 84 -2.07 22.01 2.67
N CYS A 85 -2.79 21.41 1.72
CA CYS A 85 -2.63 21.65 0.29
C CYS A 85 -3.51 22.84 -0.10
N ILE A 86 -2.90 23.99 -0.39
CA ILE A 86 -3.63 25.20 -0.76
C ILE A 86 -4.42 25.00 -2.07
N PRO A 87 -3.86 24.41 -3.15
CA PRO A 87 -4.61 24.22 -4.40
C PRO A 87 -5.83 23.29 -4.28
N CYS A 88 -5.79 22.34 -3.35
CA CYS A 88 -6.83 21.32 -3.22
C CYS A 88 -7.74 21.54 -1.99
N ASP A 89 -7.48 22.59 -1.21
CA ASP A 89 -8.21 22.95 0.00
C ASP A 89 -8.45 21.75 0.94
N CYS A 90 -7.40 20.97 1.19
CA CYS A 90 -7.49 19.78 2.04
C CYS A 90 -6.16 19.44 2.72
N ALA A 91 -6.24 18.58 3.73
CA ALA A 91 -5.06 18.08 4.43
C ALA A 91 -4.16 17.24 3.52
N VAL A 92 -2.84 17.45 3.58
CA VAL A 92 -1.88 16.65 2.82
C VAL A 92 -1.77 15.26 3.43
N THR A 93 -2.05 14.24 2.62
CA THR A 93 -1.82 12.83 2.93
C THR A 93 -0.99 12.16 1.82
N VAL A 94 -0.50 10.95 2.06
CA VAL A 94 0.17 10.18 1.00
C VAL A 94 -0.80 9.81 -0.12
N SER A 95 -2.05 9.45 0.22
CA SER A 95 -3.11 9.24 -0.78
C SER A 95 -3.30 10.47 -1.65
N HIS A 96 -3.33 11.65 -1.03
CA HIS A 96 -3.45 12.90 -1.74
C HIS A 96 -2.29 13.12 -2.72
N ILE A 97 -1.04 12.98 -2.29
CA ILE A 97 0.14 13.16 -3.15
C ILE A 97 0.12 12.18 -4.34
N LEU A 98 -0.18 10.90 -4.08
CA LEU A 98 -0.10 9.84 -5.09
C LEU A 98 -1.31 9.81 -6.04
N PHE A 99 -2.48 10.32 -5.65
CA PHE A 99 -3.72 10.08 -6.37
C PHE A 99 -4.58 11.33 -6.58
N ASP A 100 -4.87 12.09 -5.52
CA ASP A 100 -5.88 13.16 -5.58
C ASP A 100 -5.34 14.53 -5.98
N CYS A 101 -4.08 14.83 -5.68
CA CYS A 101 -3.54 16.18 -5.76
C CYS A 101 -3.59 16.72 -7.20
N TYR A 102 -4.27 17.85 -7.39
CA TYR A 102 -4.36 18.55 -8.66
C TYR A 102 -3.01 19.12 -9.10
N GLU A 103 -2.22 19.65 -8.16
CA GLU A 103 -0.87 20.19 -8.41
C GLU A 103 0.02 19.17 -9.11
N TYR A 104 -0.05 17.90 -8.68
CA TYR A 104 0.76 16.81 -9.23
C TYR A 104 0.07 16.04 -10.37
N SER A 105 -1.13 16.44 -10.80
CA SER A 105 -1.89 15.73 -11.84
C SER A 105 -1.12 15.57 -13.15
N HIS A 106 -0.49 16.65 -13.60
CA HIS A 106 0.28 16.69 -14.86
C HIS A 106 1.53 15.81 -14.84
N ILE A 107 2.17 15.63 -13.68
CA ILE A 107 3.32 14.71 -13.50
C ILE A 107 2.79 13.28 -13.42
N ARG A 108 1.76 13.04 -12.60
CA ARG A 108 1.15 11.73 -12.37
C ARG A 108 0.71 11.07 -13.67
N GLN A 109 0.02 11.81 -14.53
CA GLN A 109 -0.46 11.32 -15.83
C GLN A 109 0.65 10.84 -16.78
N LYS A 110 1.92 11.26 -16.59
CA LYS A 110 3.06 10.74 -17.36
C LYS A 110 3.45 9.32 -16.96
N TYR A 111 3.18 8.93 -15.72
CA TYR A 111 3.64 7.67 -15.13
C TYR A 111 2.52 6.65 -15.00
N TYR A 112 1.35 7.06 -14.50
CA TYR A 112 0.21 6.16 -14.31
C TYR A 112 -1.12 6.91 -14.29
N THR A 113 -2.15 6.22 -14.78
CA THR A 113 -3.54 6.63 -14.63
C THR A 113 -4.32 5.42 -14.14
N VAL A 114 -4.83 5.51 -12.92
CA VAL A 114 -5.48 4.40 -12.23
C VAL A 114 -6.79 4.89 -11.61
N PRO A 115 -7.79 4.01 -11.40
CA PRO A 115 -9.07 4.40 -10.82
C PRO A 115 -9.03 4.58 -9.29
N ASN A 116 -8.06 3.98 -8.59
CA ASN A 116 -7.91 4.09 -7.13
C ASN A 116 -6.51 3.66 -6.65
N LEU A 117 -6.18 3.94 -5.39
CA LEU A 117 -4.91 3.57 -4.78
C LEU A 117 -4.64 2.07 -4.74
N LYS A 118 -5.67 1.23 -4.59
CA LYS A 118 -5.50 -0.23 -4.62
C LYS A 118 -4.89 -0.66 -5.96
N THR A 119 -5.48 -0.20 -7.07
CA THR A 119 -4.96 -0.50 -8.41
C THR A 119 -3.56 0.07 -8.64
N LEU A 120 -3.23 1.19 -8.00
CA LEU A 120 -1.88 1.74 -8.03
C LEU A 120 -0.87 0.75 -7.46
N PHE A 121 -1.10 0.23 -6.26
CA PHE A 121 -0.12 -0.63 -5.58
C PHE A 121 -0.15 -2.09 -6.03
N GLU A 122 -1.28 -2.60 -6.50
CA GLU A 122 -1.42 -4.01 -6.91
C GLU A 122 -1.11 -4.27 -8.38
N HIS A 123 -1.40 -3.31 -9.27
CA HIS A 123 -1.40 -3.53 -10.72
C HIS A 123 -0.50 -2.57 -11.50
N THR A 124 0.23 -1.68 -10.82
CA THR A 124 1.18 -0.76 -11.46
C THR A 124 2.60 -1.20 -11.16
N ASP A 125 3.51 -1.07 -12.13
CA ASP A 125 4.93 -1.31 -11.90
C ASP A 125 5.46 -0.34 -10.82
N PRO A 126 6.08 -0.84 -9.73
CA PRO A 126 6.61 0.02 -8.68
C PRO A 126 7.63 1.06 -9.16
N SER A 127 8.32 0.82 -10.27
CA SER A 127 9.24 1.80 -10.88
C SER A 127 8.54 3.09 -11.30
N LEU A 128 7.31 3.01 -11.83
CA LEU A 128 6.52 4.17 -12.24
C LEU A 128 6.12 5.04 -11.03
N ILE A 129 5.81 4.40 -9.90
CA ILE A 129 5.53 5.10 -8.64
C ILE A 129 6.80 5.82 -8.17
N LEU A 130 7.96 5.14 -8.22
CA LEU A 130 9.23 5.72 -7.81
C LEU A 130 9.64 6.90 -8.70
N ASP A 131 9.46 6.79 -10.01
CA ASP A 131 9.83 7.84 -10.95
C ASP A 131 8.91 9.06 -10.84
N PHE A 132 7.61 8.85 -10.62
CA PHE A 132 6.69 9.92 -10.21
C PHE A 132 7.17 10.63 -8.93
N LEU A 133 7.55 9.87 -7.90
CA LEU A 133 8.01 10.44 -6.63
C LEU A 133 9.33 11.22 -6.79
N LYS A 134 10.19 10.84 -7.74
CA LYS A 134 11.41 11.58 -8.07
C LYS A 134 11.08 12.88 -8.80
N GLU A 135 10.25 12.84 -9.85
CA GLU A 135 9.91 14.03 -10.65
C GLU A 135 9.08 15.04 -9.85
N SER A 136 8.17 14.57 -9.00
CA SER A 136 7.39 15.44 -8.09
C SER A 136 8.18 15.94 -6.88
N ASN A 137 9.46 15.57 -6.72
CA ASN A 137 10.33 15.96 -5.61
C ASN A 137 9.82 15.52 -4.21
N HIS A 138 9.26 14.32 -4.14
CA HIS A 138 8.80 13.69 -2.89
C HIS A 138 9.68 12.52 -2.44
N TYR A 139 10.49 11.93 -3.33
CA TYR A 139 11.27 10.72 -3.06
C TYR A 139 12.13 10.78 -1.78
N MET A 140 12.76 11.92 -1.50
CA MET A 140 13.60 12.08 -0.29
C MET A 140 12.80 12.30 1.00
N LYS A 141 11.52 12.62 0.87
CA LYS A 141 10.61 12.91 1.99
C LYS A 141 9.92 11.64 2.49
N PHE A 142 9.85 10.62 1.63
CA PHE A 142 9.43 9.27 2.00
C PHE A 142 10.48 8.58 2.85
#